data_AF-A0A3T0W5W0-F1
#
_entry.id   AF-A0A3T0W5W0-F1
#
_cell.length_a   1.000
_cell.length_b   1.000
_cell.length_c   1.000
_cell.angle_alpha   90.00
_cell.angle_beta   90.00
_cell.angle_gamma   90.00
#
_symmetry.space_group_name_H-M   'P 1'
#
loop_
_entity.id
_entity.type
_entity.pdbx_description
1 polymer ?
#
loop_
_entity_poly.entity_id
_entity_poly.type
_entity_poly.pdbx_seq_one_letter_code
_entity_poly.pdbx_strand_id
1 'polypeptide(L)'
;MAVWVAQNKTVPYELLESLTDHPDNRGRIMVARKNKLEEPLMLKLAVDTDEAVRMSIARHKKATLKVLTLLLNDIWSEISNKASERIHNGSHK
;
A
#
# COMPACT_ATOMS: atom_id res chain seq x y z
N MET A 1 -1.96 -16.12 -16.02
CA MET A 1 -0.72 -16.55 -15.33
C MET A 1 0.13 -15.31 -15.03
N ALA A 2 0.04 -14.74 -13.83
CA ALA A 2 0.72 -13.46 -13.52
C ALA A 2 1.37 -13.43 -12.12
N VAL A 3 1.70 -14.58 -11.53
CA VAL A 3 2.18 -14.66 -10.14
C VAL A 3 3.73 -14.62 -10.05
N TRP A 4 4.46 -14.78 -11.15
CA TRP A 4 5.90 -15.06 -11.09
C TRP A 4 6.84 -13.84 -11.05
N VAL A 5 6.36 -12.62 -11.35
CA VAL A 5 7.28 -11.46 -11.43
C VAL A 5 7.56 -10.80 -10.07
N ALA A 6 6.80 -11.15 -9.03
CA ALA A 6 6.94 -10.49 -7.73
C ALA A 6 8.12 -10.95 -6.87
N GLN A 7 8.87 -11.97 -7.29
CA GLN A 7 10.10 -12.39 -6.59
C GLN A 7 11.36 -11.72 -7.13
N ASN A 8 11.29 -10.96 -8.23
CA ASN A 8 12.47 -10.26 -8.74
C ASN A 8 12.82 -9.07 -7.84
N LYS A 9 14.08 -8.97 -7.41
CA LYS A 9 14.58 -7.89 -6.52
C LYS A 9 14.57 -6.51 -7.21
N THR A 10 14.44 -6.50 -8.53
CA THR A 10 14.30 -5.34 -9.41
C THR A 10 13.08 -5.53 -10.29
N VAL A 11 11.89 -5.34 -9.71
CA VAL A 11 10.68 -5.16 -10.53
C VAL A 11 10.74 -3.75 -11.12
N PRO A 12 10.68 -3.58 -12.45
CA PRO A 12 10.65 -2.26 -13.07
C PRO A 12 9.48 -1.43 -12.54
N TYR A 13 9.67 -0.11 -12.44
CA TYR A 13 8.64 0.82 -11.98
C TYR A 13 7.35 0.69 -12.81
N GLU A 14 7.49 0.62 -14.13
CA GLU A 14 6.38 0.46 -15.09
C GLU A 14 5.54 -0.79 -14.80
N LEU A 15 6.17 -1.88 -14.37
CA LEU A 15 5.46 -3.10 -14.01
C LEU A 15 4.77 -2.98 -12.66
N LEU A 16 5.35 -2.26 -11.70
CA LEU A 16 4.66 -1.95 -10.44
C LEU A 16 3.43 -1.09 -10.69
N GLU A 17 3.54 -0.09 -11.56
CA GLU A 17 2.43 0.77 -11.95
C GLU A 17 1.31 -0.04 -12.64
N SER A 18 1.66 -0.87 -13.62
CA SER A 18 0.69 -1.78 -14.25
C SER A 18 0.00 -2.71 -13.24
N LEU A 19 0.76 -3.23 -12.27
CA LEU A 19 0.20 -4.08 -11.22
C LEU A 19 -0.67 -3.32 -10.21
N THR A 20 -0.47 -2.00 -10.01
CA THR A 20 -1.38 -1.18 -9.20
C THR A 20 -2.75 -0.98 -9.84
N ASP A 21 -2.85 -1.05 -11.17
CA ASP A 21 -4.12 -0.96 -11.91
C ASP A 21 -4.72 -2.32 -12.25
N HIS A 22 -4.07 -3.40 -11.81
CA HIS A 22 -4.51 -4.74 -12.13
C HIS A 22 -5.86 -5.06 -11.47
N PRO A 23 -6.83 -5.68 -12.17
CA PRO A 23 -8.17 -5.93 -11.64
C PRO A 23 -8.17 -6.88 -10.43
N ASP A 24 -7.28 -7.88 -10.43
CA ASP A 24 -7.07 -8.78 -9.29
C ASP A 24 -6.38 -8.07 -8.11
N ASN A 25 -7.03 -8.07 -6.95
CA ASN A 25 -6.50 -7.50 -5.72
C ASN A 25 -5.18 -8.15 -5.28
N ARG A 26 -4.93 -9.42 -5.63
CA ARG A 26 -3.69 -10.12 -5.25
C ARG A 26 -2.46 -9.44 -5.81
N GLY A 27 -2.53 -8.98 -7.05
CA GLY A 27 -1.46 -8.19 -7.68
C GLY A 27 -1.21 -6.89 -6.94
N ARG A 28 -2.28 -6.14 -6.62
CA ARG A 28 -2.20 -4.87 -5.90
C ARG A 28 -1.67 -5.04 -4.47
N ILE A 29 -2.09 -6.07 -3.75
CA ILE A 29 -1.58 -6.43 -2.42
C ILE A 29 -0.08 -6.76 -2.49
N MET A 30 0.34 -7.49 -3.52
CA MET A 30 1.76 -7.83 -3.70
C MET A 30 2.60 -6.57 -3.95
N VAL A 31 2.09 -5.57 -4.68
CA VAL A 31 2.74 -4.26 -4.83
C VAL A 31 2.77 -3.51 -3.50
N ALA A 32 1.64 -3.43 -2.78
CA ALA A 32 1.54 -2.73 -1.50
C ALA A 32 2.54 -3.24 -0.45
N ARG A 33 2.96 -4.52 -0.53
CA ARG A 33 3.92 -5.15 0.39
C ARG A 33 5.40 -4.97 -0.03
N LYS A 34 5.68 -4.31 -1.16
CA LYS A 34 7.06 -4.14 -1.64
C LYS A 34 7.85 -3.15 -0.77
N ASN A 35 8.96 -3.64 -0.21
CA ASN A 35 9.89 -2.83 0.60
C ASN A 35 10.40 -1.52 -0.06
N LYS A 36 10.46 -1.47 -1.39
CA LYS A 36 10.90 -0.32 -2.19
C LYS A 36 9.75 0.31 -2.97
N LEU A 37 8.53 0.23 -2.45
CA LEU A 37 7.40 0.96 -3.00
C LEU A 37 7.63 2.47 -2.81
N GLU A 38 7.36 3.25 -3.85
CA GLU A 38 7.49 4.69 -3.83
C GLU A 38 6.20 5.35 -3.32
N GLU A 39 6.33 6.55 -2.75
CA GLU A 39 5.19 7.26 -2.16
C GLU A 39 4.03 7.51 -3.14
N PRO A 40 4.24 7.88 -4.41
CA PRO A 40 3.13 8.06 -5.36
C PRO A 40 2.26 6.81 -5.51
N LEU A 41 2.89 5.64 -5.57
CA LEU A 41 2.17 4.36 -5.64
C LEU A 41 1.51 4.00 -4.31
N MET A 42 2.09 4.36 -3.17
CA MET A 42 1.41 4.21 -1.86
C MET A 42 0.16 5.07 -1.77
N LEU A 43 0.22 6.33 -2.22
CA LEU A 43 -0.92 7.24 -2.22
C LEU A 43 -2.06 6.69 -3.10
N LYS A 44 -1.72 6.13 -4.27
CA LYS A 44 -2.68 5.47 -5.15
C LYS A 44 -3.34 4.26 -4.48
N LEU A 45 -2.55 3.40 -3.85
CA LEU A 45 -3.06 2.20 -3.16
C LEU A 45 -3.75 2.49 -1.82
N ALA A 46 -3.51 3.66 -1.22
CA ALA A 46 -4.19 4.09 0.01
C ALA A 46 -5.68 4.41 -0.21
N VAL A 47 -6.08 4.67 -1.46
CA VAL A 47 -7.47 4.90 -1.87
C VAL A 47 -8.02 3.76 -2.74
N ASP A 48 -7.37 2.59 -2.71
CA ASP A 48 -7.81 1.39 -3.44
C ASP A 48 -9.23 1.00 -3.02
N THR A 49 -10.00 0.35 -3.89
CA THR A 49 -11.34 -0.13 -3.55
C THR A 49 -11.31 -1.30 -2.57
N ASP A 50 -10.23 -2.08 -2.59
CA ASP A 50 -10.06 -3.28 -1.77
C ASP A 50 -9.42 -2.95 -0.40
N GLU A 51 -10.09 -3.39 0.67
CA GLU A 51 -9.65 -3.13 2.05
C GLU A 51 -8.34 -3.84 2.40
N ALA A 52 -8.05 -5.01 1.81
CA ALA A 52 -6.81 -5.73 2.08
C ALA A 52 -5.60 -5.03 1.43
N VAL A 53 -5.81 -4.34 0.32
CA VAL A 53 -4.80 -3.44 -0.28
C VAL A 53 -4.55 -2.25 0.64
N ARG A 54 -5.59 -1.52 1.04
CA ARG A 54 -5.46 -0.34 1.92
C ARG A 54 -4.84 -0.70 3.28
N MET A 55 -5.23 -1.81 3.89
CA MET A 55 -4.62 -2.35 5.11
C MET A 55 -3.14 -2.70 4.92
N SER A 56 -2.74 -3.21 3.75
CA SER A 56 -1.33 -3.46 3.45
C SER A 56 -0.52 -2.17 3.42
N ILE A 57 -1.09 -1.06 2.93
CA ILE A 57 -0.47 0.27 2.98
C ILE A 57 -0.43 0.80 4.42
N ALA A 58 -1.51 0.67 5.20
CA ALA A 58 -1.54 1.06 6.60
C ALA A 58 -0.42 0.38 7.43
N ARG A 59 -0.12 -0.88 7.12
CA ARG A 59 0.95 -1.66 7.76
C ARG A 59 2.33 -1.46 7.12
N HIS A 60 2.42 -0.72 6.02
CA HIS A 60 3.67 -0.59 5.29
C HIS A 60 4.69 0.22 6.09
N LYS A 61 5.84 -0.39 6.38
CA LYS A 61 6.88 0.20 7.24
C LYS A 61 7.44 1.55 6.75
N LYS A 62 7.33 1.84 5.45
CA LYS A 62 7.78 3.12 4.85
C LYS A 62 6.61 4.04 4.49
N ALA A 63 5.39 3.76 4.96
CA ALA A 63 4.28 4.70 4.78
C ALA A 63 4.67 6.04 5.42
N THR A 64 4.55 7.10 4.63
CA THR A 64 4.81 8.48 5.09
C THR A 64 3.63 8.98 5.91
N LEU A 65 3.84 10.06 6.66
CA LEU A 65 2.75 10.73 7.39
C LEU A 65 1.58 11.04 6.44
N LYS A 66 1.87 11.55 5.24
CA LYS A 66 0.86 11.89 4.23
C LYS A 66 0.00 10.69 3.83
N VAL A 67 0.62 9.53 3.59
CA VAL A 67 -0.10 8.29 3.27
C VAL A 67 -1.00 7.85 4.43
N LEU A 68 -0.48 7.87 5.67
CA LEU A 68 -1.26 7.47 6.84
C LEU A 68 -2.43 8.44 7.11
N THR A 69 -2.24 9.75 6.90
CA THR A 69 -3.29 10.75 7.07
C THR A 69 -4.48 10.50 6.12
N LEU A 70 -4.23 10.03 4.89
CA LEU A 70 -5.32 9.64 3.99
C LEU A 70 -6.15 8.48 4.57
N LEU A 71 -5.49 7.51 5.18
CA LEU A 71 -6.12 6.32 5.75
C LEU A 71 -6.88 6.59 7.06
N LEU A 72 -6.72 7.77 7.69
CA LEU A 72 -7.51 8.13 8.87
C LEU A 72 -9.01 8.23 8.58
N ASN A 73 -9.38 8.55 7.34
CA ASN A 73 -10.77 8.66 6.90
C ASN A 73 -11.29 7.38 6.22
N ASP A 74 -10.60 6.25 6.38
CA ASP A 74 -11.04 4.97 5.81
C ASP A 74 -12.40 4.55 6.39
N ILE A 75 -13.22 3.93 5.55
CA ILE A 75 -14.54 3.39 5.91
C ILE A 75 -14.38 2.27 6.94
N TRP A 76 -13.27 1.52 6.88
CA TRP A 76 -12.98 0.44 7.82
C TRP A 76 -12.21 0.98 9.02
N SER A 77 -12.86 0.90 10.19
CA SER A 77 -12.30 1.37 11.46
C SER A 77 -10.95 0.71 11.79
N GLU A 78 -10.73 -0.54 11.39
CA GLU A 78 -9.43 -1.20 11.58
C GLU A 78 -8.28 -0.49 10.87
N ILE A 79 -8.54 0.04 9.67
CA ILE A 79 -7.53 0.72 8.84
C ILE A 79 -7.23 2.09 9.42
N SER A 80 -8.26 2.87 9.73
CA SER A 80 -8.11 4.20 10.33
C SER A 80 -7.49 4.13 11.73
N ASN A 81 -7.86 3.15 12.55
CA ASN A 81 -7.21 2.90 13.84
C ASN A 81 -5.74 2.56 13.67
N LYS A 82 -5.38 1.70 12.70
CA LYS A 82 -3.99 1.36 12.42
C LYS A 82 -3.18 2.58 11.96
N ALA A 83 -3.77 3.42 11.12
CA ALA A 83 -3.13 4.66 10.69
C ALA A 83 -2.92 5.63 11.86
N SER A 84 -3.95 5.83 12.69
CA SER A 84 -3.90 6.68 13.90
C SER A 84 -2.83 6.20 14.88
N GLU A 85 -2.80 4.90 15.18
CA GLU A 85 -1.77 4.29 16.04
C GLU A 85 -0.36 4.57 15.52
N ARG A 86 -0.13 4.43 14.21
CA ARG A 86 1.20 4.68 13.62
C ARG A 86 1.60 6.14 13.64
N ILE A 87 0.65 7.05 13.43
CA ILE A 87 0.89 8.49 13.53
C ILE A 87 1.25 8.85 14.97
N HIS A 88 0.44 8.40 15.94
CA HIS A 88 0.66 8.64 17.36
C HIS A 88 2.00 8.09 17.85
N ASN A 89 2.37 6.88 17.41
CA ASN A 89 3.62 6.24 17.81
C ASN A 89 4.85 6.75 17.04
N GLY A 90 4.72 7.80 16.21
CA GLY A 90 5.83 8.31 15.38
C GLY A 90 6.38 7.27 14.39
N SER A 91 5.61 6.21 14.12
CA SER A 91 6.03 5.06 13.34
C SER A 91 5.68 5.28 11.87
N HIS A 92 6.25 6.31 11.27
CA HIS A 92 6.10 6.65 9.86
C HIS A 92 7.44 7.10 9.29
N LYS A 93 7.57 7.06 7.96
CA LYS A 93 8.78 7.56 7.29
C LYS A 93 8.70 9.07 7.07
#